data_AF-G1U609-F1
#
_entry.id   AF-G1U609-F1
#
_cell.length_a   1.000
_cell.length_b   1.000
_cell.length_c   1.000
_cell.angle_alpha   90.00
_cell.angle_beta   90.00
_cell.angle_gamma   90.00
#
_symmetry.space_group_name_H-M   'P 1'
#
loop_
_entity.id
_entity.type
_entity.pdbx_description
1 polymer ?
#
loop_
_entity_poly.entity_id
_entity_poly.type
_entity_poly.pdbx_seq_one_letter_code
_entity_poly.pdbx_strand_id
1 'polypeptide(L)'
;MAKSMGTSFSLGDGVPEAEKNLGEPENTYILRPVFQQRFRPSVVKDCIHAVLKEELVNVEYSPEEMPQLTKRLSETIKDKLKEMGFDRYKMVVQVVIGEQRGEGVFMAARCFWDADTDNYTHDVFMNDSLFCVVAAFGCFYY
;
A
#
# COMPACT_ATOMS: atom_id res chain seq x y z
N MET A 1 17.10 -75.56 -0.21
CA MET A 1 17.45 -74.14 0.02
C MET A 1 16.19 -73.33 -0.24
N ALA A 2 15.37 -72.98 0.77
CA ALA A 2 15.53 -71.83 1.69
C ALA A 2 15.61 -70.51 0.89
N LYS A 3 14.74 -69.48 1.04
CA LYS A 3 13.69 -69.13 2.01
C LYS A 3 12.68 -68.20 1.30
N SER A 4 11.39 -68.46 1.50
CA SER A 4 10.32 -67.43 1.46
C SER A 4 10.10 -66.96 2.90
N MET A 5 10.08 -65.65 3.12
CA MET A 5 9.71 -64.96 4.37
C MET A 5 9.41 -63.51 3.95
N GLY A 6 8.25 -62.90 4.15
CA GLY A 6 7.25 -63.07 5.20
C GLY A 6 7.13 -61.73 5.93
N THR A 7 6.16 -60.91 5.51
CA THR A 7 5.37 -59.90 6.27
C THR A 7 6.04 -58.94 7.27
N SER A 8 5.76 -57.63 7.12
CA SER A 8 5.16 -56.84 8.21
C SER A 8 4.58 -55.51 7.72
N PHE A 9 3.50 -55.11 8.38
CA PHE A 9 2.65 -53.94 8.17
C PHE A 9 3.13 -52.84 9.12
N SER A 10 3.20 -51.57 8.67
CA SER A 10 3.20 -50.40 9.56
C SER A 10 2.63 -49.18 8.85
N LEU A 11 1.57 -48.64 9.44
CA LEU A 11 0.99 -47.32 9.22
C LEU A 11 1.92 -46.25 9.83
N GLY A 12 2.17 -45.14 9.15
CA GLY A 12 2.91 -44.01 9.71
C GLY A 12 2.95 -42.81 8.77
N ASP A 13 2.42 -41.69 9.26
CA ASP A 13 2.28 -40.37 8.62
C ASP A 13 3.58 -39.79 8.03
N GLY A 14 3.43 -39.02 6.94
CA GLY A 14 4.51 -38.17 6.41
C GLY A 14 4.20 -37.54 5.05
N VAL A 15 3.60 -36.35 5.07
CA VAL A 15 3.63 -35.32 4.00
C VAL A 15 4.25 -34.08 4.66
N PRO A 16 4.93 -33.11 3.98
CA PRO A 16 5.28 -32.95 2.55
C PRO A 16 6.77 -32.61 2.30
N GLU A 17 7.23 -32.73 1.05
CA GLU A 17 8.18 -31.76 0.49
C GLU A 17 7.62 -31.27 -0.85
N ALA A 18 6.73 -30.29 -0.76
CA ALA A 18 6.36 -29.46 -1.90
C ALA A 18 7.47 -28.42 -2.06
N GLU A 19 8.41 -28.71 -2.95
CA GLU A 19 9.36 -27.71 -3.44
C GLU A 19 8.56 -26.54 -4.03
N LYS A 20 8.53 -25.45 -3.27
CA LYS A 20 7.95 -24.17 -3.67
C LYS A 20 8.86 -23.60 -4.76
N ASN A 21 8.62 -24.02 -6.00
CA ASN A 21 8.99 -23.24 -7.16
C ASN A 21 8.23 -21.90 -7.03
N LEU A 22 8.92 -20.89 -6.50
CA LEU A 22 8.50 -19.51 -6.62
C LEU A 22 8.74 -19.15 -8.09
N GLY A 23 7.83 -19.62 -8.95
CA GLY A 23 7.86 -19.32 -10.36
C GLY A 23 7.99 -17.81 -10.53
N GLU A 24 8.98 -17.39 -11.31
CA GLU A 24 9.05 -16.02 -11.78
C GLU A 24 7.67 -15.62 -12.31
N PRO A 25 7.16 -14.41 -12.00
CA PRO A 25 5.85 -14.01 -12.48
C PRO A 25 5.86 -14.08 -14.00
N GLU A 26 5.11 -15.03 -14.57
CA GLU A 26 4.96 -15.14 -16.01
C GLU A 26 4.37 -13.84 -16.55
N ASN A 27 4.96 -13.32 -17.63
CA ASN A 27 4.49 -12.11 -18.28
C ASN A 27 3.10 -12.35 -18.87
N THR A 28 2.07 -11.87 -18.17
CA THR A 28 0.67 -12.00 -18.59
C THR A 28 0.25 -10.97 -19.64
N TYR A 29 1.15 -10.06 -20.04
CA TYR A 29 0.95 -8.99 -21.04
C TYR A 29 -0.35 -8.19 -20.81
N ILE A 30 -0.73 -8.00 -19.55
CA ILE A 30 -1.96 -7.29 -19.18
C ILE A 30 -1.73 -5.80 -19.41
N LEU A 31 -2.35 -5.27 -20.47
CA LEU A 31 -2.26 -3.86 -20.85
C LEU A 31 -3.27 -2.96 -20.13
N ARG A 32 -4.23 -3.54 -19.40
CA ARG A 32 -5.24 -2.76 -18.65
C ARG A 32 -5.62 -3.48 -17.36
N PRO A 33 -5.76 -2.75 -16.24
CA PRO A 33 -6.23 -3.33 -15.00
C PRO A 33 -7.67 -3.84 -15.16
N VAL A 34 -7.99 -4.95 -14.49
CA VAL A 34 -9.38 -5.42 -14.37
C VAL A 34 -10.18 -4.36 -13.61
N PHE A 35 -11.46 -4.18 -13.94
CA PHE A 35 -12.32 -3.13 -13.38
C PHE A 35 -12.31 -3.06 -11.84
N GLN A 36 -12.18 -4.20 -11.17
CA GLN A 36 -12.11 -4.29 -9.70
C GLN A 36 -10.76 -3.85 -9.12
N GLN A 37 -9.66 -4.04 -9.88
CA GLN A 37 -8.29 -3.73 -9.47
C GLN A 37 -7.83 -2.33 -9.91
N ARG A 38 -8.65 -1.61 -10.67
CA ARG A 38 -8.35 -0.24 -11.11
C ARG A 38 -8.21 0.69 -9.90
N PHE A 39 -7.23 1.59 -9.94
CA PHE A 39 -7.09 2.64 -8.95
C PHE A 39 -8.36 3.53 -8.91
N ARG A 40 -9.03 3.57 -7.76
CA ARG A 40 -10.25 4.37 -7.54
C ARG A 40 -9.94 5.53 -6.59
N PRO A 41 -9.83 6.78 -7.07
CA PRO A 41 -9.45 7.92 -6.25
C PRO A 41 -10.33 8.14 -5.02
N SER A 42 -11.64 7.85 -5.11
CA SER A 42 -12.57 7.99 -3.98
C SER A 42 -12.25 7.03 -2.84
N VAL A 43 -12.10 5.74 -3.14
CA VAL A 43 -11.81 4.71 -2.13
C VAL A 43 -10.44 4.95 -1.48
N VAL A 44 -9.44 5.34 -2.30
CA VAL A 44 -8.10 5.69 -1.81
C VAL A 44 -8.18 6.95 -0.93
N LYS A 45 -8.97 7.95 -1.31
CA LYS A 45 -9.18 9.16 -0.51
C LYS A 45 -9.81 8.83 0.84
N ASP A 46 -10.86 8.00 0.87
CA ASP A 46 -11.52 7.60 2.12
C ASP A 46 -10.57 6.84 3.04
N CYS A 47 -9.72 5.98 2.48
CA CYS A 47 -8.68 5.28 3.22
C CYS A 47 -7.67 6.27 3.85
N ILE A 48 -7.15 7.21 3.07
CA ILE A 48 -6.24 8.25 3.55
C ILE A 48 -6.91 9.07 4.65
N HIS A 49 -8.14 9.52 4.43
CA HIS A 49 -8.90 10.35 5.36
C HIS A 49 -9.09 9.66 6.72
N ALA A 50 -9.39 8.36 6.71
CA ALA A 50 -9.54 7.57 7.92
C ALA A 50 -8.22 7.51 8.73
N VAL A 51 -7.09 7.27 8.06
CA VAL A 51 -5.77 7.25 8.70
C VAL A 51 -5.41 8.61 9.28
N LEU A 52 -5.63 9.68 8.53
CA LEU A 52 -5.34 11.05 8.99
C LEU A 52 -6.15 11.41 10.23
N LYS A 53 -7.44 11.06 10.26
CA LYS A 53 -8.28 11.28 11.44
C LYS A 53 -7.84 10.45 12.64
N GLU A 54 -7.45 9.20 12.43
CA GLU A 54 -7.00 8.32 13.50
C GLU A 54 -5.71 8.82 14.15
N GLU A 55 -4.73 9.22 13.34
CA GLU A 55 -3.38 9.54 13.81
C GLU A 55 -3.19 11.02 14.17
N LEU A 56 -3.91 11.97 13.56
CA LEU A 56 -3.62 13.42 13.69
C LEU A 56 -4.64 14.24 14.50
N VAL A 57 -5.78 13.67 14.89
CA VAL A 57 -6.83 14.42 15.62
C VAL A 57 -6.36 14.94 16.97
N ASN A 58 -5.56 14.16 17.70
CA ASN A 58 -5.09 14.52 19.05
C ASN A 58 -3.59 14.87 19.10
N VAL A 59 -2.99 15.18 17.95
CA VAL A 59 -1.55 15.47 17.85
C VAL A 59 -1.32 16.98 17.77
N GLU A 60 -0.42 17.46 18.63
CA GLU A 60 0.11 18.82 18.57
C GLU A 60 1.40 18.87 17.76
N TYR A 61 1.61 19.98 17.05
CA TYR A 61 2.82 20.19 16.27
C TYR A 61 4.07 20.30 17.17
N SER A 62 5.00 19.37 17.01
CA SER A 62 6.33 19.38 17.64
C SER A 62 7.42 19.16 16.60
N PRO A 63 8.33 20.13 16.36
CA PRO A 63 9.34 20.04 15.29
C PRO A 63 10.29 18.85 15.44
N GLU A 64 10.47 18.34 16.66
CA GLU A 64 11.34 17.19 16.95
C GLU A 64 10.68 15.86 16.55
N GLU A 65 9.35 15.76 16.70
CA GLU A 65 8.58 14.53 16.45
C GLU A 65 8.01 14.47 15.03
N MET A 66 7.76 15.62 14.39
CA MET A 66 7.13 15.69 13.05
C MET A 66 7.85 14.88 11.97
N PRO A 67 9.19 14.83 11.86
CA PRO A 67 9.86 14.03 10.84
C PRO A 67 9.57 12.53 10.98
N GLN A 68 9.54 12.02 12.23
CA GLN A 68 9.26 10.62 12.50
C GLN A 68 7.79 10.30 12.22
N LEU A 69 6.87 11.17 12.66
CA LEU A 69 5.44 11.05 12.40
C LEU A 69 5.14 11.06 10.90
N THR A 70 5.72 12.00 10.15
CA THR A 70 5.55 12.11 8.69
C THR A 70 5.98 10.82 7.99
N LYS A 71 7.14 10.27 8.36
CA LYS A 71 7.65 9.02 7.80
C LYS A 71 6.71 7.86 8.12
N ARG A 72 6.34 7.68 9.39
CA ARG A 72 5.43 6.64 9.83
C ARG A 72 4.10 6.72 9.07
N LEU A 73 3.51 7.90 8.99
CA LEU A 73 2.25 8.15 8.31
C LEU A 73 2.33 7.78 6.82
N SER A 74 3.43 8.13 6.15
CA SER A 74 3.66 7.75 4.75
C SER A 74 3.74 6.24 4.54
N GLU A 75 4.37 5.53 5.47
CA GLU A 75 4.50 4.06 5.44
C GLU A 75 3.15 3.39 5.71
N THR A 76 2.45 3.81 6.76
CA THR A 76 1.12 3.30 7.12
C THR A 76 0.11 3.46 5.99
N ILE A 77 0.05 4.64 5.37
CA ILE A 77 -0.87 4.88 4.24
C ILE A 77 -0.47 3.99 3.07
N LYS A 78 0.80 3.96 2.68
CA LYS A 78 1.29 3.11 1.58
C LYS A 78 0.97 1.63 1.80
N ASP A 79 1.11 1.13 3.03
CA ASP A 79 0.87 -0.28 3.33
C ASP A 79 -0.64 -0.58 3.34
N LYS A 80 -1.49 0.29 3.91
CA LYS A 80 -2.96 0.18 3.78
C LYS A 80 -3.41 0.18 2.31
N LEU A 81 -2.80 1.02 1.46
CA LEU A 81 -3.11 1.04 0.03
C LEU A 81 -2.70 -0.25 -0.69
N LYS A 82 -1.61 -0.90 -0.29
CA LYS A 82 -1.21 -2.20 -0.85
C LYS A 82 -2.20 -3.31 -0.49
N GLU A 83 -2.78 -3.26 0.70
CA GLU A 83 -3.77 -4.24 1.17
C GLU A 83 -5.11 -4.14 0.44
N MET A 84 -5.39 -3.02 -0.24
CA MET A 84 -6.64 -2.82 -0.99
C MET A 84 -6.74 -3.63 -2.29
N GLY A 85 -5.71 -4.41 -2.65
CA GLY A 85 -5.78 -5.33 -3.79
C GLY A 85 -5.60 -4.68 -5.16
N PHE A 86 -4.92 -3.54 -5.22
CA PHE A 86 -4.50 -2.92 -6.48
C PHE A 86 -3.37 -3.73 -7.12
N ASP A 87 -3.74 -4.68 -7.97
CA ASP A 87 -2.78 -5.52 -8.66
C ASP A 87 -2.03 -4.73 -9.75
N ARG A 88 -0.75 -5.04 -9.91
CA ARG A 88 0.17 -4.37 -10.83
C ARG A 88 0.28 -2.84 -10.70
N TYR A 89 0.03 -2.30 -9.51
CA TYR A 89 0.23 -0.87 -9.24
C TYR A 89 1.47 -0.61 -8.37
N LYS A 90 2.27 0.35 -8.81
CA LYS A 90 3.29 0.98 -7.96
C LYS A 90 2.65 2.17 -7.24
N MET A 91 2.61 2.08 -5.92
CA MET A 91 2.08 3.13 -5.05
C MET A 91 3.19 4.09 -4.62
N VAL A 92 2.95 5.38 -4.80
CA VAL A 92 3.78 6.46 -4.26
C VAL A 92 2.91 7.33 -3.38
N VAL A 93 3.33 7.54 -2.14
CA VAL A 93 2.63 8.40 -1.17
C VAL A 93 3.56 9.53 -0.76
N GLN A 94 3.09 10.76 -0.90
CA GLN A 94 3.75 11.96 -0.43
C GLN A 94 2.94 12.52 0.73
N VAL A 95 3.61 12.75 1.86
CA VAL A 95 3.02 13.36 3.06
C VAL A 95 3.78 14.64 3.36
N VAL A 96 3.04 15.71 3.59
CA VAL A 96 3.57 17.01 4.01
C VAL A 96 2.83 17.42 5.27
N ILE A 97 3.56 17.67 6.36
CA ILE A 97 3.02 18.21 7.61
C ILE A 97 3.66 19.57 7.84
N GLY A 98 2.86 20.55 8.25
CA GLY A 98 3.34 21.88 8.62
C GLY A 98 2.56 22.47 9.79
N GLU A 99 3.18 23.44 10.47
CA GLU A 99 2.57 24.17 11.58
C GLU A 99 1.46 25.09 11.08
N GLN A 100 0.32 25.11 11.77
CA GLN A 100 -0.79 25.99 11.46
C GLN A 100 -0.68 27.30 12.25
N ARG A 101 -0.11 28.32 11.61
CA ARG A 101 0.04 29.67 12.18
C ARG A 101 -0.69 30.77 11.40
N GLY A 102 -1.64 30.38 10.54
CA GLY A 102 -2.33 31.29 9.62
C GLY A 102 -1.59 31.52 8.29
N GLU A 103 -0.57 30.71 7.99
CA GLU A 103 0.16 30.75 6.73
C GLU A 103 -0.64 30.11 5.58
N GLY A 104 -0.43 30.61 4.36
CA GLY A 104 -1.00 30.05 3.14
C GLY A 104 -0.05 29.06 2.46
N VAL A 105 -0.52 27.85 2.18
CA VAL A 105 0.26 26.82 1.48
C VAL A 105 -0.48 26.33 0.24
N PHE A 106 0.25 26.22 -0.86
CA PHE A 106 -0.26 25.66 -2.11
C PHE A 106 0.60 24.49 -2.55
N MET A 107 -0.02 23.31 -2.71
CA MET A 107 0.63 22.10 -3.19
C MET A 107 0.13 21.77 -4.60
N ALA A 108 1.06 21.53 -5.52
CA ALA A 108 0.76 21.08 -6.87
C ALA A 108 1.70 19.93 -7.28
N ALA A 109 1.18 19.01 -8.08
CA ALA A 109 1.93 17.94 -8.71
C ALA A 109 1.75 18.03 -10.23
N ARG A 110 2.84 17.79 -10.97
CA ARG A 110 2.80 17.63 -12.43
C ARG A 110 3.29 16.23 -12.76
N CYS A 111 2.48 15.47 -13.47
CA CYS A 111 2.75 14.07 -13.79
C CYS A 111 2.75 13.88 -15.31
N PHE A 112 3.62 12.99 -15.78
CA PHE A 112 3.60 12.47 -17.13
C PHE A 112 3.39 10.95 -17.02
N TRP A 113 2.20 10.49 -17.39
CA TRP A 113 1.69 9.17 -17.04
C TRP A 113 0.59 8.72 -18.01
N ASP A 114 0.15 7.48 -17.89
CA ASP A 114 -0.91 6.92 -18.73
C ASP A 114 -2.29 7.37 -18.25
N ALA A 115 -3.03 8.07 -19.12
CA ALA A 115 -4.35 8.62 -18.80
C ALA A 115 -5.44 7.56 -18.59
N ASP A 116 -5.24 6.33 -19.08
CA ASP A 116 -6.22 5.25 -18.96
C ASP A 116 -6.03 4.49 -17.63
N THR A 117 -4.79 4.23 -17.24
CA THR A 117 -4.45 3.32 -16.14
C THR A 117 -3.97 4.01 -14.87
N ASP A 118 -3.22 5.10 -15.00
CA ASP A 118 -2.59 5.79 -13.88
C ASP A 118 -3.54 6.81 -13.28
N ASN A 119 -3.45 7.01 -11.97
CA ASN A 119 -4.32 7.95 -11.30
C ASN A 119 -3.73 8.43 -9.96
N TYR A 120 -4.29 9.50 -9.43
CA TYR A 120 -3.89 10.08 -8.16
C TYR A 120 -5.10 10.54 -7.37
N THR A 121 -4.88 10.72 -6.08
CA THR A 121 -5.80 11.41 -5.20
C THR A 121 -5.01 12.16 -4.15
N HIS A 122 -5.66 13.10 -3.49
CA HIS A 122 -5.09 13.79 -2.35
C HIS A 122 -6.16 14.03 -1.29
N ASP A 123 -5.71 14.18 -0.06
CA ASP A 123 -6.55 14.61 1.04
C ASP A 123 -5.81 15.59 1.95
N VAL A 124 -6.59 16.42 2.62
CA VAL A 124 -6.08 17.46 3.52
C VAL A 124 -6.75 17.30 4.87
N PHE A 125 -5.93 17.24 5.91
CA PHE A 125 -6.34 17.27 7.30
C PHE A 125 -5.79 18.52 7.97
N MET A 126 -6.60 19.15 8.82
CA MET A 126 -6.22 20.33 9.58
C MET A 126 -6.78 20.21 10.99
N ASN A 127 -5.95 20.53 11.99
CA ASN A 127 -6.37 20.72 13.38
C ASN A 127 -5.90 22.11 13.85
N ASP A 128 -6.00 22.41 15.14
CA ASP A 128 -5.64 23.75 15.64
C ASP A 128 -4.14 24.08 15.55
N SER A 129 -3.26 23.08 15.57
CA SER A 129 -1.79 23.25 15.63
C SER A 129 -1.06 22.97 14.32
N LEU A 130 -1.61 22.11 13.45
CA LEU A 130 -0.96 21.64 12.23
C LEU A 130 -1.94 21.41 11.07
N PHE A 131 -1.38 21.41 9.87
CA PHE A 131 -2.01 20.89 8.67
C PHE A 131 -1.20 19.72 8.12
N CYS A 132 -1.89 18.78 7.48
CA CYS A 132 -1.29 17.67 6.76
C CYS A 132 -1.92 17.54 5.39
N VAL A 133 -1.08 17.51 4.35
CA VAL A 133 -1.48 17.22 2.97
C VAL A 133 -0.87 15.89 2.56
N VAL A 134 -1.72 14.97 2.12
CA VAL A 134 -1.29 13.69 1.57
C VAL A 134 -1.69 13.59 0.13
N ALA A 135 -0.75 13.21 -0.74
CA ALA A 135 -1.01 12.84 -2.12
C ALA A 135 -0.58 11.39 -2.35
N ALA A 136 -1.46 10.59 -2.95
CA ALA A 136 -1.19 9.22 -3.35
C ALA A 136 -1.31 9.08 -4.86
N PHE A 137 -0.31 8.45 -5.47
CA PHE A 137 -0.21 8.18 -6.89
C PHE A 137 -0.16 6.67 -7.11
N GLY A 138 -1.04 6.16 -7.96
CA GLY A 138 -1.01 4.79 -8.45
C GLY A 138 -0.58 4.78 -9.91
N CYS A 139 0.61 4.25 -10.17
CA CYS A 139 1.12 4.03 -11.53
C CYS A 139 1.04 2.55 -11.86
N PHE A 140 0.37 2.20 -12.95
CA PHE A 140 0.26 0.83 -13.43
C PHE A 140 1.59 0.40 -14.07
N TYR A 141 2.07 -0.80 -13.75
CA TYR A 141 3.26 -1.36 -14.40
C TYR A 141 2.88 -2.48 -15.37
N TYR A 142 3.35 -2.32 -16.60
CA TYR A 142 3.04 -3.15 -17.77
C TYR A 142 3.81 -4.46 -17.84
#